data_AF-A0AAD3N0M0-F1
#
_entry.id   AF-A0AAD3N0M0-F1
#
_cell.length_a   1.000
_cell.length_b   1.000
_cell.length_c   1.000
_cell.angle_alpha   90.00
_cell.angle_beta   90.00
_cell.angle_gamma   90.00
#
_symmetry.space_group_name_H-M   'P 1'
#
loop_
_entity.id
_entity.type
_entity.pdbx_description
1 polymer ?
#
loop_
_entity_poly.entity_id
_entity_poly.type
_entity_poly.pdbx_seq_one_letter_code
_entity_poly.pdbx_strand_id
1 'polypeptide(L)'
;MAREEEEEELIVDGPKEVDMFTSVRCLGYLSSINLLVAVCVGMYVRWEVTSEPMILVIFILGLFVLGIASILHYYFAMEKASLSLFHLWFGFLLGLLCFLSSPALVSNVKELVTNYLLLASVIMKTVWAITERVCSSIRYKPTLLTSAELLQLLGFGIASTTMHLHMSVAIIGLVVALGALIVDLRMKSLLALPNLVCFALVTSLVFFQALGITANPYALGCYLGRLLCEPVLDVYFSGLGPSERWMPVLSLGKVWRRLSLLPLSVTELAFFVLAALKLGHLELWYLVIPGFCLFGLFWSICHIILLITIWGFHTKLSECQKAWRAQRSSSRSLDQVMASRGIRHFCLISERLVFFSLLSTGILGAVSWQPSNGLFLSALLVVLPLESLTHGLFHELGSCLGGTSVGYALVIPTAYTSDADSYSTPACQPINFSLIHLRLHAPHLSLSRPCF
;
A
#
# COMPACT_ATOMS: atom_id res chain seq x y z
N MET A 1 -32.37 -48.15 -47.92
CA MET A 1 -32.20 -48.45 -46.48
C MET A 1 -31.13 -47.49 -45.99
N ALA A 2 -31.50 -46.34 -45.44
CA ALA A 2 -31.83 -46.12 -44.02
C ALA A 2 -30.56 -46.21 -43.14
N ARG A 3 -29.98 -45.05 -42.73
CA ARG A 3 -29.98 -44.49 -41.34
C ARG A 3 -28.72 -45.02 -40.59
N GLU A 4 -27.87 -44.29 -39.86
CA GLU A 4 -27.95 -43.29 -38.77
C GLU A 4 -26.58 -42.57 -38.67
N GLU A 5 -26.52 -41.24 -38.57
CA GLU A 5 -26.16 -40.45 -37.35
C GLU A 5 -24.69 -40.56 -36.90
N GLU A 6 -23.92 -39.49 -37.09
CA GLU A 6 -22.98 -38.98 -36.08
C GLU A 6 -22.85 -37.46 -36.28
N GLU A 7 -23.37 -36.73 -35.28
CA GLU A 7 -23.36 -35.28 -35.16
C GLU A 7 -21.93 -34.78 -34.93
N GLU A 8 -21.38 -34.01 -35.88
CA GLU A 8 -20.21 -33.18 -35.63
C GLU A 8 -20.70 -31.86 -35.02
N GLU A 9 -20.72 -31.84 -33.69
CA GLU A 9 -21.04 -30.67 -32.87
C GLU A 9 -19.97 -29.59 -33.09
N LEU A 10 -20.26 -28.68 -34.01
CA LEU A 10 -19.53 -27.45 -34.26
C LEU A 10 -19.63 -26.56 -33.00
N ILE A 11 -18.65 -26.68 -32.10
CA ILE A 11 -18.46 -25.72 -31.01
C ILE A 11 -18.04 -24.39 -31.65
N VAL A 12 -19.05 -23.57 -31.95
CA VAL A 12 -18.91 -22.16 -32.25
C VAL A 12 -18.56 -21.44 -30.94
N ASP A 13 -17.28 -21.20 -30.71
CA ASP A 13 -16.84 -20.20 -29.72
C ASP A 13 -17.37 -18.82 -30.19
N GLY A 14 -18.47 -18.40 -29.57
CA GLY A 14 -19.35 -17.38 -30.11
C GLY A 14 -18.95 -15.92 -29.82
N PRO A 15 -19.68 -14.94 -30.42
CA PRO A 15 -19.47 -13.48 -30.32
C PRO A 15 -19.65 -12.86 -28.92
N LYS A 16 -19.89 -13.67 -27.87
CA LYS A 16 -20.23 -13.21 -26.52
C LYS A 16 -19.05 -12.61 -25.75
N GLU A 17 -17.83 -13.11 -25.97
CA GLU A 17 -16.65 -12.61 -25.25
C GLU A 17 -16.23 -11.21 -25.71
N VAL A 18 -16.36 -10.93 -27.01
CA VAL A 18 -16.00 -9.63 -27.60
C VAL A 18 -16.94 -8.53 -27.13
N ASP A 19 -18.25 -8.83 -27.06
CA ASP A 19 -19.30 -7.87 -26.64
C ASP A 19 -19.21 -7.54 -25.13
N MET A 20 -18.85 -8.53 -24.31
CA MET A 20 -18.64 -8.30 -22.88
C MET A 20 -17.42 -7.40 -22.62
N PHE A 21 -16.31 -7.61 -23.33
CA PHE A 21 -15.08 -6.85 -23.13
C PHE A 21 -15.19 -5.39 -23.58
N THR A 22 -15.89 -5.12 -24.69
CA THR A 22 -16.20 -3.76 -25.15
C THR A 22 -17.16 -3.05 -24.20
N SER A 23 -18.17 -3.75 -23.68
CA SER A 23 -19.10 -3.21 -22.67
C SER A 23 -18.39 -2.84 -21.36
N VAL A 24 -17.51 -3.70 -20.87
CA VAL A 24 -16.70 -3.45 -19.66
C VAL A 24 -15.78 -2.24 -19.84
N ARG A 25 -15.11 -2.13 -21.00
CA ARG A 25 -14.28 -0.95 -21.34
C ARG A 25 -15.08 0.33 -21.52
N CYS A 26 -16.35 0.25 -21.95
CA CYS A 26 -17.23 1.40 -22.08
C CYS A 26 -17.62 1.96 -20.69
N LEU A 27 -17.95 1.09 -19.73
CA LEU A 27 -18.37 1.46 -18.38
C LEU A 27 -17.31 2.27 -17.61
N GLY A 28 -16.11 1.71 -17.51
CA GLY A 28 -15.04 2.28 -18.30
C GLY A 28 -14.79 3.78 -18.34
N TYR A 29 -14.69 4.20 -19.60
CA TYR A 29 -14.66 5.59 -20.05
C TYR A 29 -15.84 6.40 -19.50
N LEU A 30 -17.03 5.82 -19.40
CA LEU A 30 -18.23 6.52 -18.94
C LEU A 30 -18.08 7.00 -17.49
N SER A 31 -17.49 6.19 -16.61
CA SER A 31 -17.17 6.60 -15.22
C SER A 31 -16.21 7.80 -15.18
N SER A 32 -15.24 7.85 -16.09
CA SER A 32 -14.24 8.92 -16.17
C SER A 32 -14.81 10.21 -16.79
N ILE A 33 -15.65 10.09 -17.82
CA ILE A 33 -16.38 11.21 -18.41
C ILE A 33 -17.34 11.81 -17.38
N ASN A 34 -18.07 10.95 -16.66
CA ASN A 34 -18.98 11.40 -15.61
C ASN A 34 -18.23 12.15 -14.49
N LEU A 35 -17.03 11.69 -14.11
CA LEU A 35 -16.17 12.42 -13.18
C LEU A 35 -15.77 13.80 -13.72
N LEU A 36 -15.38 13.89 -14.99
CA LEU A 36 -15.02 15.15 -15.65
C LEU A 36 -16.18 16.14 -15.59
N VAL A 37 -17.39 15.70 -15.96
CA VAL A 37 -18.60 16.54 -15.91
C VAL A 37 -18.88 16.99 -14.49
N ALA A 38 -18.84 16.07 -13.51
CA ALA A 38 -19.05 16.40 -12.10
C ALA A 38 -18.08 17.48 -11.62
N VAL A 39 -16.80 17.33 -11.93
CA VAL A 39 -15.75 18.26 -11.53
C VAL A 39 -15.94 19.63 -12.18
N CYS A 40 -16.25 19.68 -13.49
CA CYS A 40 -16.49 20.94 -14.20
C CYS A 40 -17.70 21.69 -13.62
N VAL A 41 -18.83 21.00 -13.41
CA VAL A 41 -20.05 21.60 -12.84
C VAL A 41 -19.75 22.11 -11.42
N GLY A 42 -19.09 21.31 -10.59
CA GLY A 42 -18.81 21.70 -9.21
C GLY A 42 -17.83 22.86 -9.08
N MET A 43 -16.83 22.98 -9.97
CA MET A 43 -15.95 24.15 -9.99
C MET A 43 -16.68 25.40 -10.48
N TYR A 44 -17.55 25.26 -11.48
CA TYR A 44 -18.39 26.35 -11.98
C TYR A 44 -19.34 26.89 -10.92
N VAL A 45 -20.02 26.01 -10.17
CA VAL A 45 -20.95 26.40 -9.10
C VAL A 45 -20.24 27.15 -7.97
N ARG A 46 -19.04 26.70 -7.58
CA ARG A 46 -18.23 27.41 -6.58
C ARG A 46 -17.91 28.83 -7.03
N TRP A 47 -17.43 28.98 -8.26
CA TRP A 47 -17.15 30.31 -8.81
C TRP A 47 -18.40 31.19 -8.89
N GLU A 48 -19.54 30.65 -9.36
CA GLU A 48 -20.80 31.38 -9.47
C GLU A 48 -21.27 31.91 -8.11
N VAL A 49 -21.15 31.10 -7.05
CA VAL A 49 -21.61 31.47 -5.70
C VAL A 49 -20.61 32.37 -4.96
N THR A 50 -19.31 32.09 -5.04
CA THR A 50 -18.31 32.88 -4.30
C THR A 50 -17.87 34.14 -5.03
N SER A 51 -18.10 34.21 -6.36
CA SER A 51 -17.61 35.29 -7.24
C SER A 51 -16.09 35.52 -7.14
N GLU A 52 -15.33 34.53 -6.66
CA GLU A 52 -13.88 34.65 -6.53
C GLU A 52 -13.17 34.39 -7.86
N PRO A 53 -12.44 35.38 -8.42
CA PRO A 53 -11.81 35.23 -9.74
C PRO A 53 -10.72 34.15 -9.76
N MET A 54 -10.10 33.85 -8.60
CA MET A 54 -9.07 32.82 -8.50
C MET A 54 -9.59 31.43 -8.87
N ILE A 55 -10.83 31.09 -8.50
CA ILE A 55 -11.45 29.80 -8.83
C ILE A 55 -11.63 29.67 -10.34
N LEU A 56 -12.05 30.76 -11.00
CA LEU A 56 -12.20 30.79 -12.46
C LEU A 56 -10.85 30.65 -13.17
N VAL A 57 -9.80 31.35 -12.70
CA VAL A 57 -8.45 31.24 -13.27
C VAL A 57 -7.94 29.80 -13.17
N ILE A 58 -8.11 29.17 -12.01
CA ILE A 58 -7.72 27.76 -11.81
C ILE A 58 -8.51 26.83 -12.72
N PHE A 59 -9.81 27.07 -12.88
CA PHE A 59 -10.67 26.28 -13.75
C PHE A 59 -10.26 26.38 -15.23
N ILE A 60 -9.99 27.60 -15.73
CA ILE A 60 -9.51 27.84 -17.10
C ILE A 60 -8.14 27.18 -17.32
N LEU A 61 -7.21 27.34 -16.36
CA LEU A 61 -5.92 26.67 -16.41
C LEU A 61 -6.08 25.15 -16.49
N GLY A 62 -7.10 24.61 -15.82
CA GLY A 62 -7.41 23.19 -15.90
C GLY A 62 -7.91 22.70 -17.24
N LEU A 63 -8.81 23.45 -17.87
CA LEU A 63 -9.24 23.15 -19.23
C LEU A 63 -8.06 23.20 -20.20
N PHE A 64 -7.12 24.14 -19.99
CA PHE A 64 -5.90 24.23 -20.78
C PHE A 64 -4.99 23.00 -20.57
N VAL A 65 -4.77 22.56 -19.33
CA VAL A 65 -4.00 21.34 -19.03
C VAL A 65 -4.64 20.09 -19.63
N LEU A 66 -5.97 19.96 -19.56
CA LEU A 66 -6.71 18.87 -20.21
C LEU A 66 -6.60 18.92 -21.73
N GLY A 67 -6.61 20.13 -22.32
CA GLY A 67 -6.35 20.36 -23.74
C GLY A 67 -4.96 19.88 -24.15
N ILE A 68 -3.92 20.27 -23.40
CA ILE A 68 -2.54 19.80 -23.62
C ILE A 68 -2.46 18.28 -23.49
N ALA A 69 -3.07 17.69 -22.45
CA ALA A 69 -3.09 16.25 -22.27
C ALA A 69 -3.74 15.53 -23.47
N SER A 70 -4.83 16.10 -24.01
CA SER A 70 -5.49 15.56 -25.21
C SER A 70 -4.61 15.67 -26.44
N ILE A 71 -3.93 16.80 -26.64
CA ILE A 71 -2.98 17.00 -27.75
C ILE A 71 -1.82 16.01 -27.67
N LEU A 72 -1.21 15.86 -26.49
CA LEU A 72 -0.13 14.89 -26.26
C LEU A 72 -0.56 13.46 -26.55
N HIS A 73 -1.81 13.11 -26.24
CA HIS A 73 -2.36 11.79 -26.51
C HIS A 73 -2.55 11.56 -28.02
N TYR A 74 -3.30 12.43 -28.69
CA TYR A 74 -3.72 12.19 -30.08
C TYR A 74 -2.66 12.57 -31.12
N TYR A 75 -1.91 13.65 -30.92
CA TYR A 75 -0.96 14.15 -31.92
C TYR A 75 0.45 13.62 -31.73
N PHE A 76 0.91 13.49 -30.48
CA PHE A 76 2.28 13.09 -30.17
C PHE A 76 2.42 11.62 -29.78
N ALA A 77 1.31 10.86 -29.71
CA ALA A 77 1.27 9.48 -29.22
C ALA A 77 1.96 9.30 -27.84
N MET A 78 2.00 10.36 -27.03
CA MET A 78 2.63 10.37 -25.70
C MET A 78 1.62 10.00 -24.62
N GLU A 79 1.07 8.79 -24.71
CA GLU A 79 -0.03 8.31 -23.85
C GLU A 79 0.29 8.42 -22.36
N LYS A 80 1.51 8.02 -21.96
CA LYS A 80 1.94 8.05 -20.54
C LYS A 80 1.97 9.45 -19.97
N ALA A 81 2.47 10.43 -20.74
CA ALA A 81 2.56 11.82 -20.30
C ALA A 81 1.17 12.45 -20.20
N SER A 82 0.30 12.16 -21.18
CA SER A 82 -1.10 12.58 -21.16
C SER A 82 -1.85 12.04 -19.93
N LEU A 83 -1.79 10.72 -19.69
CA LEU A 83 -2.45 10.09 -18.54
C LEU A 83 -1.88 10.59 -17.21
N SER A 84 -0.57 10.83 -17.15
CA SER A 84 0.10 11.43 -15.99
C SER A 84 -0.51 12.81 -15.66
N LEU A 85 -0.56 13.71 -16.65
CA LEU A 85 -1.17 15.05 -16.47
C LEU A 85 -2.64 14.96 -16.07
N PHE A 86 -3.39 14.05 -16.70
CA PHE A 86 -4.79 13.81 -16.39
C PHE A 86 -4.99 13.40 -14.91
N HIS A 87 -4.29 12.37 -14.44
CA HIS A 87 -4.40 11.90 -13.06
C HIS A 87 -3.99 12.95 -12.02
N LEU A 88 -2.92 13.69 -12.29
CA LEU A 88 -2.48 14.80 -11.44
C LEU A 88 -3.57 15.86 -11.31
N TRP A 89 -4.12 16.26 -12.46
CA TRP A 89 -5.10 17.33 -12.53
C TRP A 89 -6.43 16.95 -11.87
N PHE A 90 -6.89 15.71 -12.06
CA PHE A 90 -8.08 15.21 -11.38
C PHE A 90 -7.92 15.16 -9.86
N GLY A 91 -6.75 14.70 -9.37
CA GLY A 91 -6.45 14.74 -7.94
C GLY A 91 -6.51 16.16 -7.39
N PHE A 92 -5.94 17.12 -8.13
CA PHE A 92 -5.94 18.53 -7.76
C PHE A 92 -7.34 19.15 -7.73
N LEU A 93 -8.12 19.00 -8.81
CA LEU A 93 -9.47 19.55 -8.86
C LEU A 93 -10.39 18.93 -7.79
N LEU A 94 -10.31 17.62 -7.57
CA LEU A 94 -11.12 16.95 -6.55
C LEU A 94 -10.73 17.39 -5.12
N GLY A 95 -9.46 17.71 -4.90
CA GLY A 95 -8.99 18.38 -3.68
C GLY A 95 -9.58 19.77 -3.50
N LEU A 96 -9.60 20.60 -4.54
CA LEU A 96 -10.24 21.93 -4.48
C LEU A 96 -11.74 21.83 -4.21
N LEU A 97 -12.44 20.89 -4.87
CA LEU A 97 -13.84 20.58 -4.58
C LEU A 97 -14.04 20.20 -3.11
N CYS A 98 -13.12 19.44 -2.53
CA CYS A 98 -13.17 19.06 -1.13
C CYS A 98 -13.02 20.27 -0.19
N PHE A 99 -12.04 21.15 -0.42
CA PHE A 99 -11.68 22.23 0.52
C PHE A 99 -12.49 23.52 0.34
N LEU A 100 -12.91 23.85 -0.88
CA LEU A 100 -13.67 25.06 -1.19
C LEU A 100 -15.18 24.85 -1.01
N SER A 101 -15.59 24.37 0.15
CA SER A 101 -17.01 24.18 0.48
C SER A 101 -17.50 25.35 1.33
N SER A 102 -18.67 25.89 1.00
CA SER A 102 -19.32 26.97 1.77
C SER A 102 -20.75 26.57 2.12
N PRO A 103 -21.28 26.95 3.31
CA PRO A 103 -22.68 26.71 3.66
C PRO A 103 -23.69 27.25 2.62
N ALA A 104 -23.30 28.29 1.87
CA ALA A 104 -24.11 28.87 0.80
C ALA A 104 -24.35 27.91 -0.38
N LEU A 105 -23.53 26.86 -0.53
CA LEU A 105 -23.68 25.88 -1.61
C LEU A 105 -24.73 24.79 -1.29
N VAL A 106 -25.08 24.59 -0.01
CA VAL A 106 -25.91 23.45 0.43
C VAL A 106 -27.32 23.47 -0.18
N SER A 107 -27.87 24.65 -0.46
CA SER A 107 -29.20 24.81 -1.05
C SER A 107 -29.20 24.88 -2.59
N ASN A 108 -28.03 24.88 -3.24
CA ASN A 108 -27.94 25.06 -4.69
C ASN A 108 -28.20 23.74 -5.43
N VAL A 109 -29.18 23.74 -6.33
CA VAL A 109 -29.54 22.57 -7.16
C VAL A 109 -28.35 22.06 -7.98
N LYS A 110 -27.47 22.94 -8.46
CA LYS A 110 -26.30 22.55 -9.25
C LYS A 110 -25.23 21.84 -8.40
N GLU A 111 -25.11 22.18 -7.10
CA GLU A 111 -24.24 21.45 -6.16
C GLU A 111 -24.82 20.06 -5.87
N LEU A 112 -26.15 19.95 -5.73
CA LEU A 112 -26.82 18.65 -5.57
C LEU A 112 -26.58 17.74 -6.78
N VAL A 113 -26.69 18.28 -7.99
CA VAL A 113 -26.35 17.55 -9.23
C VAL A 113 -24.90 17.10 -9.21
N THR A 114 -23.96 17.99 -8.85
CA THR A 114 -22.54 17.66 -8.73
C THR A 114 -22.32 16.50 -7.75
N ASN A 115 -22.95 16.52 -6.59
CA ASN A 115 -22.82 15.46 -5.57
C ASN A 115 -23.34 14.11 -6.08
N TYR A 116 -24.47 14.08 -6.78
CA TYR A 116 -24.98 12.85 -7.40
C TYR A 116 -24.08 12.34 -8.52
N LEU A 117 -23.53 13.23 -9.35
CA LEU A 117 -22.59 12.83 -10.40
C LEU A 117 -21.30 12.25 -9.81
N LEU A 118 -20.77 12.84 -8.74
CA LEU A 118 -19.61 12.30 -8.01
C LEU A 118 -19.89 10.89 -7.47
N LEU A 119 -21.03 10.71 -6.80
CA LEU A 119 -21.44 9.40 -6.28
C LEU A 119 -21.62 8.36 -7.40
N ALA A 120 -22.30 8.74 -8.48
CA ALA A 120 -22.49 7.87 -9.65
C ALA A 120 -21.14 7.45 -10.26
N SER A 121 -20.16 8.36 -10.30
CA SER A 121 -18.82 8.05 -10.80
C SER A 121 -18.13 6.95 -9.99
N VAL A 122 -18.25 6.99 -8.65
CA VAL A 122 -17.73 5.95 -7.75
C VAL A 122 -18.44 4.63 -8.01
N ILE A 123 -19.77 4.63 -8.03
CA ILE A 123 -20.56 3.41 -8.23
C ILE A 123 -20.18 2.76 -9.56
N MET A 124 -20.14 3.52 -10.65
CA MET A 124 -19.75 2.99 -11.96
C MET A 124 -18.32 2.44 -11.97
N LYS A 125 -17.38 3.10 -11.27
CA LYS A 125 -16.01 2.57 -11.13
C LYS A 125 -15.99 1.27 -10.33
N THR A 126 -16.75 1.18 -9.24
CA THR A 126 -16.82 -0.03 -8.42
C THR A 126 -17.43 -1.20 -9.20
N VAL A 127 -18.52 -0.96 -9.94
CA VAL A 127 -19.16 -1.97 -10.79
C VAL A 127 -18.17 -2.42 -11.86
N TRP A 128 -17.49 -1.49 -12.54
CA TRP A 128 -16.45 -1.83 -13.50
C TRP A 128 -15.36 -2.71 -12.87
N ALA A 129 -14.78 -2.28 -11.75
CA ALA A 129 -13.70 -2.99 -11.07
C ALA A 129 -14.11 -4.40 -10.60
N ILE A 130 -15.36 -4.58 -10.17
CA ILE A 130 -15.91 -5.90 -9.81
C ILE A 130 -16.08 -6.76 -11.06
N THR A 131 -16.70 -6.23 -12.11
CA THR A 131 -16.93 -6.99 -13.35
C THR A 131 -15.61 -7.46 -13.98
N GLU A 132 -14.57 -6.62 -14.02
CA GLU A 132 -13.25 -7.04 -14.52
C GLU A 132 -12.64 -8.21 -13.75
N ARG A 133 -12.83 -8.25 -12.43
CA ARG A 133 -12.31 -9.30 -11.55
C ARG A 133 -13.11 -10.60 -11.68
N VAL A 134 -14.44 -10.49 -11.71
CA VAL A 134 -15.33 -11.65 -11.91
C VAL A 134 -15.10 -12.29 -13.28
N CYS A 135 -14.92 -11.49 -14.33
CA CYS A 135 -14.60 -11.96 -15.67
C CYS A 135 -13.13 -12.37 -15.86
N SER A 136 -12.32 -12.45 -14.79
CA SER A 136 -10.89 -12.82 -14.81
C SER A 136 -10.06 -12.09 -15.86
N SER A 137 -10.46 -10.86 -16.20
CA SER A 137 -9.86 -10.09 -17.31
C SER A 137 -8.61 -9.30 -16.86
N ILE A 138 -8.24 -9.39 -15.58
CA ILE A 138 -7.14 -8.62 -14.99
C ILE A 138 -5.83 -9.40 -14.99
N ARG A 139 -4.77 -8.76 -15.49
CA ARG A 139 -3.39 -9.21 -15.27
C ARG A 139 -2.81 -8.50 -14.05
N TYR A 140 -2.67 -9.23 -12.96
CA TYR A 140 -2.04 -8.70 -11.75
C TYR A 140 -0.55 -8.45 -11.97
N LYS A 141 -0.09 -7.25 -11.62
CA LYS A 141 1.33 -6.88 -11.61
C LYS A 141 1.75 -6.50 -10.20
N PRO A 142 2.93 -6.94 -9.74
CA PRO A 142 3.42 -6.55 -8.43
C PRO A 142 3.88 -5.09 -8.46
N THR A 143 3.10 -4.22 -7.84
CA THR A 143 3.39 -2.78 -7.73
C THR A 143 2.97 -2.29 -6.35
N LEU A 144 3.81 -1.46 -5.71
CA LEU A 144 3.48 -0.84 -4.43
C LEU A 144 2.38 0.21 -4.61
N LEU A 145 2.63 1.16 -5.50
CA LEU A 145 1.71 2.23 -5.86
C LEU A 145 1.76 2.41 -7.38
N THR A 146 0.61 2.50 -8.02
CA THR A 146 0.54 2.80 -9.45
C THR A 146 0.87 4.27 -9.70
N SER A 147 1.35 4.60 -10.90
CA SER A 147 1.57 6.00 -11.27
C SER A 147 0.28 6.82 -11.20
N ALA A 148 -0.85 6.24 -11.58
CA ALA A 148 -2.15 6.91 -11.50
C ALA A 148 -2.52 7.29 -10.05
N GLU A 149 -2.34 6.37 -9.09
CA GLU A 149 -2.58 6.63 -7.67
C GLU A 149 -1.61 7.67 -7.12
N LEU A 150 -0.31 7.55 -7.41
CA LEU A 150 0.72 8.49 -6.96
C LEU A 150 0.42 9.92 -7.44
N LEU A 151 0.06 10.09 -8.72
CA LEU A 151 -0.24 11.41 -9.26
C LEU A 151 -1.57 11.97 -8.74
N GLN A 152 -2.58 11.14 -8.49
CA GLN A 152 -3.82 11.60 -7.82
C GLN A 152 -3.59 12.02 -6.37
N LEU A 153 -2.77 11.27 -5.62
CA LEU A 153 -2.33 11.62 -4.27
C LEU A 153 -1.57 12.96 -4.29
N LEU A 154 -0.60 13.09 -5.20
CA LEU A 154 0.18 14.32 -5.36
C LEU A 154 -0.72 15.52 -5.70
N GLY A 155 -1.65 15.36 -6.64
CA GLY A 155 -2.58 16.41 -7.04
C GLY A 155 -3.44 16.90 -5.86
N PHE A 156 -4.01 15.97 -5.10
CA PHE A 156 -4.82 16.30 -3.92
C PHE A 156 -3.97 16.98 -2.83
N GLY A 157 -2.73 16.53 -2.62
CA GLY A 157 -1.76 17.18 -1.74
C GLY A 157 -1.44 18.61 -2.19
N ILE A 158 -1.23 18.85 -3.49
CA ILE A 158 -1.02 20.20 -4.03
C ILE A 158 -2.24 21.09 -3.81
N ALA A 159 -3.46 20.57 -3.98
CA ALA A 159 -4.68 21.33 -3.73
C ALA A 159 -4.78 21.85 -2.30
N SER A 160 -4.26 21.09 -1.32
CA SER A 160 -4.23 21.51 0.08
C SER A 160 -3.38 22.77 0.33
N THR A 161 -2.45 23.12 -0.56
CA THR A 161 -1.62 24.33 -0.42
C THR A 161 -2.41 25.63 -0.58
N THR A 162 -3.66 25.56 -1.07
CA THR A 162 -4.59 26.68 -1.06
C THR A 162 -5.03 27.08 0.36
N MET A 163 -4.81 26.20 1.34
CA MET A 163 -5.14 26.41 2.75
C MET A 163 -3.92 26.92 3.54
N HIS A 164 -4.15 27.33 4.78
CA HIS A 164 -3.08 27.76 5.69
C HIS A 164 -2.04 26.64 5.90
N LEU A 165 -0.76 27.01 6.03
CA LEU A 165 0.38 26.06 6.10
C LEU A 165 0.18 24.92 7.10
N HIS A 166 -0.33 25.21 8.30
CA HIS A 166 -0.57 24.17 9.31
C HIS A 166 -1.62 23.15 8.87
N MET A 167 -2.71 23.61 8.24
CA MET A 167 -3.76 22.74 7.71
C MET A 167 -3.25 21.96 6.51
N SER A 168 -2.52 22.61 5.59
CA SER A 168 -1.99 21.96 4.41
C SER A 168 -1.02 20.83 4.76
N VAL A 169 -0.13 21.04 5.74
CA VAL A 169 0.79 19.98 6.22
C VAL A 169 0.03 18.80 6.81
N ALA A 170 -1.04 19.04 7.58
CA ALA A 170 -1.87 17.96 8.12
C ALA A 170 -2.59 17.17 7.01
N ILE A 171 -3.14 17.86 5.99
CA ILE A 171 -3.75 17.21 4.83
C ILE A 171 -2.72 16.43 4.01
N ILE A 172 -1.51 16.97 3.81
CA ILE A 172 -0.42 16.25 3.15
C ILE A 172 -0.07 14.97 3.95
N GLY A 173 -0.01 15.06 5.28
CA GLY A 173 0.14 13.89 6.15
C GLY A 173 -0.97 12.86 5.95
N LEU A 174 -2.23 13.29 5.85
CA LEU A 174 -3.36 12.40 5.55
C LEU A 174 -3.23 11.73 4.17
N VAL A 175 -2.77 12.46 3.15
CA VAL A 175 -2.52 11.91 1.80
C VAL A 175 -1.40 10.87 1.85
N VAL A 176 -0.32 11.13 2.59
CA VAL A 176 0.77 10.16 2.79
C VAL A 176 0.25 8.92 3.51
N ALA A 177 -0.60 9.09 4.53
CA ALA A 177 -1.24 7.99 5.25
C ALA A 177 -2.12 7.14 4.32
N LEU A 178 -2.91 7.78 3.45
CA LEU A 178 -3.71 7.09 2.43
C LEU A 178 -2.82 6.31 1.45
N GLY A 179 -1.70 6.90 1.02
CA GLY A 179 -0.72 6.23 0.17
C GLY A 179 -0.14 4.99 0.85
N ALA A 180 0.26 5.10 2.12
CA ALA A 180 0.78 3.98 2.91
C ALA A 180 -0.29 2.88 3.09
N LEU A 181 -1.55 3.26 3.33
CA LEU A 181 -2.69 2.34 3.44
C LEU A 181 -2.98 1.61 2.13
N ILE A 182 -2.90 2.29 0.98
CA ILE A 182 -3.04 1.65 -0.34
C ILE A 182 -1.97 0.58 -0.53
N VAL A 183 -0.72 0.89 -0.16
CA VAL A 183 0.38 -0.07 -0.23
C VAL A 183 0.12 -1.25 0.73
N ASP A 184 -0.36 -0.98 1.95
CA ASP A 184 -0.70 -2.00 2.97
C ASP A 184 -1.76 -2.99 2.46
N LEU A 185 -2.82 -2.46 1.83
CA LEU A 185 -3.88 -3.26 1.18
C LEU A 185 -3.33 -4.11 0.02
N ARG A 186 -2.49 -3.53 -0.85
CA ARG A 186 -1.92 -4.25 -2.01
C ARG A 186 -0.95 -5.36 -1.59
N MET A 187 -0.23 -5.17 -0.48
CA MET A 187 0.63 -6.20 0.09
C MET A 187 -0.15 -7.29 0.84
N LYS A 188 -1.45 -7.09 1.09
CA LYS A 188 -2.33 -7.97 1.88
C LYS A 188 -1.83 -8.20 3.31
N SER A 189 -1.26 -7.17 3.93
CA SER A 189 -0.84 -7.26 5.34
C SER A 189 -2.02 -7.65 6.23
N LEU A 190 -1.74 -8.45 7.26
CA LEU A 190 -2.74 -8.94 8.22
C LEU A 190 -3.55 -7.80 8.87
N LEU A 191 -2.91 -6.64 9.09
CA LEU A 191 -3.51 -5.48 9.75
C LEU A 191 -4.05 -4.43 8.77
N ALA A 192 -4.05 -4.68 7.46
CA ALA A 192 -4.48 -3.71 6.46
C ALA A 192 -5.96 -3.32 6.56
N LEU A 193 -6.87 -4.30 6.81
CA LEU A 193 -8.30 -4.01 6.98
C LEU A 193 -8.59 -3.26 8.30
N PRO A 194 -8.03 -3.65 9.46
CA PRO A 194 -8.09 -2.83 10.67
C PRO A 194 -7.58 -1.40 10.45
N ASN A 195 -6.45 -1.23 9.75
CA ASN A 195 -5.91 0.09 9.42
C ASN A 195 -6.85 0.92 8.54
N LEU A 196 -7.53 0.28 7.58
CA LEU A 196 -8.54 0.94 6.74
C LEU A 196 -9.72 1.43 7.58
N VAL A 197 -10.23 0.59 8.50
CA VAL A 197 -11.32 0.97 9.40
C VAL A 197 -10.88 2.11 10.33
N CYS A 198 -9.69 2.00 10.91
CA CYS A 198 -9.11 3.05 11.76
C CYS A 198 -8.97 4.37 11.00
N PHE A 199 -8.39 4.34 9.80
CA PHE A 199 -8.25 5.49 8.92
C PHE A 199 -9.62 6.12 8.64
N ALA A 200 -10.61 5.33 8.20
CA ALA A 200 -11.95 5.84 7.90
C ALA A 200 -12.62 6.49 9.12
N LEU A 201 -12.54 5.87 10.30
CA LEU A 201 -13.14 6.38 11.53
C LEU A 201 -12.44 7.65 12.03
N VAL A 202 -11.12 7.65 12.14
CA VAL A 202 -10.36 8.82 12.62
C VAL A 202 -10.49 9.98 11.65
N THR A 203 -10.40 9.73 10.34
CA THR A 203 -10.55 10.77 9.32
C THR A 203 -11.94 11.40 9.35
N SER A 204 -13.00 10.59 9.39
CA SER A 204 -14.39 11.09 9.35
C SER A 204 -14.85 11.74 10.65
N LEU A 205 -14.51 11.16 11.81
CA LEU A 205 -15.05 11.60 13.10
C LEU A 205 -14.23 12.71 13.75
N VAL A 206 -12.90 12.70 13.59
CA VAL A 206 -12.02 13.55 14.42
C VAL A 206 -11.15 14.47 13.57
N PHE A 207 -10.55 13.98 12.48
CA PHE A 207 -9.53 14.70 11.74
C PHE A 207 -10.03 16.01 11.10
N PHE A 208 -11.14 15.97 10.35
CA PHE A 208 -11.69 17.19 9.74
C PHE A 208 -12.25 18.16 10.77
N GLN A 209 -12.79 17.64 11.88
CA GLN A 209 -13.22 18.47 13.02
C GLN A 209 -12.02 19.17 13.68
N ALA A 210 -10.90 18.45 13.87
CA ALA A 210 -9.67 18.98 14.43
C ALA A 210 -9.08 20.13 13.61
N LEU A 211 -9.21 20.05 12.28
CA LEU A 211 -8.75 21.09 11.36
C LEU A 211 -9.74 22.24 11.19
N GLY A 212 -10.98 22.10 11.68
CA GLY A 212 -12.04 23.10 11.49
C GLY A 212 -12.44 23.28 10.01
N ILE A 213 -12.25 22.25 9.18
CA ILE A 213 -12.52 22.32 7.73
C ILE A 213 -13.89 21.72 7.45
N THR A 214 -14.78 22.50 6.82
CA THR A 214 -16.06 22.01 6.31
C THR A 214 -15.88 21.26 4.99
N ALA A 215 -15.16 20.14 4.98
CA ALA A 215 -14.87 19.41 3.75
C ALA A 215 -16.15 18.90 3.07
N ASN A 216 -16.25 18.99 1.73
CA ASN A 216 -17.37 18.38 1.00
C ASN A 216 -17.26 16.83 1.08
N PRO A 217 -18.20 16.14 1.74
CA PRO A 217 -18.11 14.70 1.98
C PRO A 217 -18.27 13.87 0.70
N TYR A 218 -19.00 14.37 -0.31
CA TYR A 218 -19.18 13.68 -1.59
C TYR A 218 -17.92 13.73 -2.43
N ALA A 219 -17.22 14.88 -2.45
CA ALA A 219 -15.93 15.01 -3.14
C ALA A 219 -14.86 14.14 -2.48
N LEU A 220 -14.76 14.19 -1.15
CA LEU A 220 -13.84 13.35 -0.38
C LEU A 220 -14.17 11.86 -0.54
N GLY A 221 -15.44 11.48 -0.44
CA GLY A 221 -15.90 10.11 -0.66
C GLY A 221 -15.63 9.63 -2.08
N CYS A 222 -15.76 10.50 -3.07
CA CYS A 222 -15.40 10.20 -4.45
C CYS A 222 -13.90 9.96 -4.62
N TYR A 223 -13.07 10.81 -3.99
CA TYR A 223 -11.62 10.68 -4.01
C TYR A 223 -11.17 9.35 -3.37
N LEU A 224 -11.59 9.12 -2.12
CA LEU A 224 -11.24 7.92 -1.36
C LEU A 224 -11.80 6.65 -2.01
N GLY A 225 -13.08 6.67 -2.39
CA GLY A 225 -13.75 5.52 -3.00
C GLY A 225 -13.10 5.10 -4.31
N ARG A 226 -12.73 6.05 -5.16
CA ARG A 226 -12.05 5.73 -6.43
C ARG A 226 -10.62 5.24 -6.25
N LEU A 227 -9.89 5.72 -5.24
CA LEU A 227 -8.52 5.27 -4.95
C LEU A 227 -8.49 3.90 -4.25
N LEU A 228 -9.38 3.66 -3.29
CA LEU A 228 -9.37 2.45 -2.46
C LEU A 228 -10.11 1.27 -3.10
N CYS A 229 -11.01 1.51 -4.06
CA CYS A 229 -11.81 0.44 -4.67
C CYS A 229 -10.97 -0.72 -5.21
N GLU A 230 -9.95 -0.43 -6.02
CA GLU A 230 -9.11 -1.49 -6.60
C GLU A 230 -8.24 -2.20 -5.55
N PRO A 231 -7.46 -1.50 -4.70
CA PRO A 231 -6.69 -2.14 -3.62
C PRO A 231 -7.54 -3.02 -2.69
N VAL A 232 -8.74 -2.57 -2.29
CA VAL A 232 -9.62 -3.33 -1.39
C VAL A 232 -10.13 -4.61 -2.07
N LEU A 233 -10.52 -4.53 -3.35
CA LEU A 233 -10.93 -5.71 -4.10
C LEU A 233 -9.74 -6.67 -4.32
N ASP A 234 -8.54 -6.13 -4.55
CA ASP A 234 -7.33 -6.93 -4.77
C ASP A 234 -6.92 -7.76 -3.54
N VAL A 235 -7.29 -7.35 -2.32
CA VAL A 235 -7.11 -8.18 -1.12
C VAL A 235 -7.79 -9.54 -1.28
N TYR A 236 -8.97 -9.58 -1.89
CA TYR A 236 -9.76 -10.80 -2.06
C TYR A 236 -9.48 -11.52 -3.38
N PHE A 237 -9.43 -10.78 -4.50
CA PHE A 237 -9.37 -11.37 -5.84
C PHE A 237 -7.95 -11.65 -6.36
N SER A 238 -6.92 -10.97 -5.84
CA SER A 238 -5.55 -11.18 -6.35
C SER A 238 -5.01 -12.56 -5.98
N GLY A 239 -4.61 -13.34 -6.99
CA GLY A 239 -3.93 -14.63 -6.82
C GLY A 239 -2.41 -14.55 -6.67
N LEU A 240 -1.82 -13.34 -6.59
CA LEU A 240 -0.36 -13.19 -6.51
C LEU A 240 0.22 -13.83 -5.24
N GLY A 241 1.29 -14.60 -5.42
CA GLY A 241 2.02 -15.21 -4.32
C GLY A 241 2.69 -14.16 -3.42
N PRO A 242 2.94 -14.45 -2.13
CA PRO A 242 3.53 -13.48 -1.20
C PRO A 242 4.89 -12.94 -1.66
N SER A 243 5.81 -13.80 -2.12
CA SER A 243 7.13 -13.34 -2.61
C SER A 243 7.03 -12.48 -3.88
N GLU A 244 6.04 -12.74 -4.74
CA GLU A 244 5.78 -11.93 -5.93
C GLU A 244 5.25 -10.54 -5.57
N ARG A 245 4.32 -10.44 -4.60
CA ARG A 245 3.77 -9.16 -4.13
C ARG A 245 4.86 -8.24 -3.58
N TRP A 246 5.76 -8.78 -2.77
CA TRP A 246 6.86 -8.04 -2.16
C TRP A 246 8.05 -7.81 -3.11
N MET A 247 8.02 -8.36 -4.32
CA MET A 247 9.12 -8.24 -5.29
C MET A 247 9.61 -6.80 -5.54
N PRO A 248 8.75 -5.75 -5.60
CA PRO A 248 9.22 -4.37 -5.75
C PRO A 248 10.13 -3.93 -4.60
N VAL A 249 9.83 -4.33 -3.35
CA VAL A 249 10.66 -4.05 -2.17
C VAL A 249 11.90 -4.94 -2.15
N LEU A 250 11.74 -6.22 -2.49
CA LEU A 250 12.82 -7.19 -2.49
C LEU A 250 13.87 -6.91 -3.57
N SER A 251 13.46 -6.35 -4.71
CA SER A 251 14.32 -6.02 -5.86
C SER A 251 15.01 -4.65 -5.73
N LEU A 252 14.59 -3.81 -4.78
CA LEU A 252 15.09 -2.46 -4.58
C LEU A 252 16.63 -2.45 -4.41
N GLY A 253 17.28 -1.40 -4.93
CA GLY A 253 18.74 -1.24 -4.86
C GLY A 253 19.26 -1.00 -3.44
N LYS A 254 20.55 -1.27 -3.19
CA LYS A 254 21.18 -1.07 -1.87
C LYS A 254 21.02 0.37 -1.36
N VAL A 255 21.23 1.36 -2.23
CA VAL A 255 21.14 2.79 -1.88
C VAL A 255 19.69 3.16 -1.56
N TRP A 256 18.75 2.80 -2.43
CA TRP A 256 17.33 3.10 -2.24
C TRP A 256 16.75 2.48 -0.96
N ARG A 257 17.16 1.26 -0.57
CA ARG A 257 16.76 0.65 0.72
C ARG A 257 17.32 1.35 1.95
N ARG A 258 18.52 1.92 1.85
CA ARG A 258 19.08 2.71 2.96
C ARG A 258 18.39 4.07 3.05
N LEU A 259 18.13 4.69 1.90
CA LEU A 259 17.39 5.94 1.83
C LEU A 259 15.95 5.79 2.31
N SER A 260 15.28 4.65 2.11
CA SER A 260 13.91 4.42 2.60
C SER A 260 13.78 4.38 4.12
N LEU A 261 14.88 4.17 4.85
CA LEU A 261 14.87 4.23 6.32
C LEU A 261 14.80 5.66 6.85
N LEU A 262 15.31 6.65 6.11
CA LEU A 262 15.26 8.05 6.51
C LEU A 262 13.83 8.59 6.64
N PRO A 263 12.94 8.49 5.63
CA PRO A 263 11.57 8.98 5.75
C PRO A 263 10.78 8.23 6.83
N LEU A 264 11.05 6.93 7.03
CA LEU A 264 10.44 6.17 8.14
C LEU A 264 10.85 6.76 9.50
N SER A 265 12.16 6.90 9.73
CA SER A 265 12.68 7.46 10.98
C SER A 265 12.23 8.90 11.24
N VAL A 266 12.18 9.74 10.21
CA VAL A 266 11.67 11.11 10.31
C VAL A 266 10.19 11.12 10.70
N THR A 267 9.39 10.21 10.15
CA THR A 267 7.96 10.13 10.44
C THR A 267 7.69 9.62 11.86
N GLU A 268 8.41 8.59 12.30
CA GLU A 268 8.34 8.09 13.68
C GLU A 268 8.77 9.16 14.69
N LEU A 269 9.86 9.87 14.41
CA LEU A 269 10.33 10.96 15.27
C LEU A 269 9.31 12.11 15.31
N ALA A 270 8.73 12.48 14.16
CA ALA A 270 7.69 13.51 14.11
C ALA A 270 6.46 13.11 14.93
N PHE A 271 6.02 11.86 14.85
CA PHE A 271 4.95 11.33 15.70
C PHE A 271 5.29 11.45 17.19
N PHE A 272 6.50 11.04 17.60
CA PHE A 272 6.94 11.13 18.99
C PHE A 272 6.97 12.57 19.50
N VAL A 273 7.51 13.50 18.70
CA VAL A 273 7.56 14.93 19.05
C VAL A 273 6.15 15.50 19.17
N LEU A 274 5.25 15.20 18.24
CA LEU A 274 3.86 15.64 18.29
C LEU A 274 3.09 15.03 19.48
N ALA A 275 3.40 13.79 19.85
CA ALA A 275 2.87 13.16 21.04
C ALA A 275 3.36 13.87 22.31
N ALA A 276 4.64 14.25 22.36
CA ALA A 276 5.24 14.97 23.50
C ALA A 276 4.62 16.36 23.73
N LEU A 277 4.09 17.01 22.69
CA LEU A 277 3.37 18.29 22.84
C LEU A 277 2.16 18.17 23.79
N LYS A 278 1.63 16.96 24.01
CA LYS A 278 0.57 16.72 25.01
C LYS A 278 0.98 17.15 26.41
N LEU A 279 2.28 17.09 26.75
CA LEU A 279 2.82 17.51 28.05
C LEU A 279 2.60 19.00 28.34
N GLY A 280 2.36 19.83 27.32
CA GLY A 280 2.05 21.26 27.49
C GLY A 280 0.67 21.54 28.09
N HIS A 281 -0.27 20.58 28.06
CA HIS A 281 -1.61 20.74 28.60
C HIS A 281 -1.72 20.16 30.02
N LEU A 282 -1.63 21.05 31.01
CA LEU A 282 -1.44 20.73 32.43
C LEU A 282 -2.68 20.26 33.20
N GLU A 283 -3.85 20.10 32.57
CA GLU A 283 -5.10 19.82 33.29
C GLU A 283 -5.09 18.48 34.08
N LEU A 284 -4.28 17.49 33.65
CA LEU A 284 -4.13 16.17 34.29
C LEU A 284 -2.65 15.76 34.44
N TRP A 285 -1.78 16.73 34.73
CA TRP A 285 -0.31 16.55 34.69
C TRP A 285 0.22 15.37 35.51
N TYR A 286 -0.37 15.07 36.67
CA TYR A 286 0.03 13.95 37.53
C TYR A 286 -0.11 12.57 36.89
N LEU A 287 -1.05 12.39 35.96
CA LEU A 287 -1.25 11.12 35.24
C LEU A 287 -0.55 11.13 33.88
N VAL A 288 -0.63 12.27 33.19
CA VAL A 288 -0.13 12.43 31.81
C VAL A 288 1.39 12.36 31.77
N ILE A 289 2.10 13.02 32.70
CA ILE A 289 3.57 13.06 32.67
C ILE A 289 4.17 11.68 32.95
N PRO A 290 3.81 10.97 34.05
CA PRO A 290 4.38 9.63 34.29
C PRO A 290 3.98 8.62 33.24
N GLY A 291 2.73 8.68 32.75
CA GLY A 291 2.25 7.83 31.66
C GLY A 291 3.05 8.05 30.38
N PHE A 292 3.19 9.29 29.93
CA PHE A 292 3.99 9.61 28.75
C PHE A 292 5.46 9.22 28.91
N CYS A 293 6.07 9.44 30.07
CA CYS A 293 7.45 9.02 30.31
C CYS A 293 7.62 7.50 30.22
N LEU A 294 6.74 6.72 30.85
CA LEU A 294 6.80 5.26 30.84
C LEU A 294 6.55 4.70 29.43
N PHE A 295 5.44 5.09 28.81
CA PHE A 295 5.05 4.59 27.49
C PHE A 295 5.91 5.16 26.37
N GLY A 296 6.36 6.41 26.48
CA GLY A 296 7.27 7.04 25.52
C GLY A 296 8.68 6.44 25.55
N LEU A 297 9.20 6.08 26.74
CA LEU A 297 10.47 5.37 26.86
C LEU A 297 10.36 3.95 26.29
N PHE A 298 9.27 3.24 26.64
CA PHE A 298 9.01 1.91 26.08
C PHE A 298 8.90 1.96 24.55
N TRP A 299 8.11 2.91 24.02
CA TRP A 299 7.99 3.17 22.59
C TRP A 299 9.35 3.44 21.93
N SER A 300 10.17 4.30 22.54
CA SER A 300 11.50 4.64 22.00
C SER A 300 12.41 3.42 21.90
N ILE A 301 12.42 2.55 22.92
CA ILE A 301 13.18 1.30 22.90
C ILE A 301 12.68 0.38 21.77
N CYS A 302 11.35 0.18 21.66
CA CYS A 302 10.76 -0.64 20.61
C CYS A 302 11.06 -0.12 19.20
N HIS A 303 11.10 1.20 19.00
CA HIS A 303 11.33 1.82 17.69
C HIS A 303 12.81 1.84 17.31
N ILE A 304 13.72 2.00 18.28
CA ILE A 304 15.15 1.77 18.03
C ILE A 304 15.38 0.32 17.59
N ILE A 305 14.74 -0.64 18.24
CA ILE A 305 14.80 -2.06 17.85
C ILE A 305 14.21 -2.27 16.45
N LEU A 306 13.07 -1.63 16.14
CA LEU A 306 12.45 -1.68 14.81
C LEU A 306 13.42 -1.19 13.73
N LEU A 307 14.02 0.00 13.90
CA LEU A 307 14.98 0.56 12.95
C LEU A 307 16.22 -0.34 12.76
N ILE A 308 16.77 -0.87 13.86
CA ILE A 308 17.88 -1.84 13.81
C ILE A 308 17.46 -3.10 13.05
N THR A 309 16.25 -3.59 13.28
CA THR A 309 15.71 -4.80 12.66
C THR A 309 15.54 -4.61 11.15
N ILE A 310 14.93 -3.51 10.70
CA ILE A 310 14.78 -3.21 9.27
C ILE A 310 16.15 -2.97 8.62
N TRP A 311 17.06 -2.27 9.29
CA TRP A 311 18.43 -2.10 8.82
C TRP A 311 19.16 -3.43 8.64
N GLY A 312 19.06 -4.32 9.62
CA GLY A 312 19.61 -5.67 9.59
C GLY A 312 19.03 -6.51 8.45
N PHE A 313 17.71 -6.45 8.26
CA PHE A 313 17.01 -7.08 7.15
C PHE A 313 17.52 -6.59 5.80
N HIS A 314 17.59 -5.27 5.59
CA HIS A 314 18.08 -4.69 4.34
C HIS A 314 19.53 -5.06 4.04
N THR A 315 20.37 -5.17 5.06
CA THR A 315 21.75 -5.62 4.91
C THR A 315 21.82 -7.08 4.46
N LYS A 316 21.09 -7.97 5.14
CA LYS A 316 21.00 -9.39 4.77
C LYS A 316 20.40 -9.60 3.37
N LEU A 317 19.36 -8.84 3.01
CA LEU A 317 18.75 -8.85 1.68
C LEU A 317 19.72 -8.37 0.60
N SER A 318 20.53 -7.34 0.89
CA SER A 318 21.56 -6.87 -0.04
C SER A 318 22.60 -7.94 -0.33
N GLU A 319 22.99 -8.74 0.66
CA GLU A 319 23.90 -9.87 0.44
C GLU A 319 23.24 -11.00 -0.36
N CYS A 320 21.95 -11.28 -0.11
CA CYS A 320 21.18 -12.25 -0.90
C CYS A 320 21.09 -11.83 -2.38
N GLN A 321 20.80 -10.56 -2.65
CA GLN A 321 20.76 -10.04 -4.02
C GLN A 321 22.12 -10.10 -4.72
N LYS A 322 23.21 -9.79 -4.01
CA LYS A 322 24.56 -9.92 -4.58
C LYS A 322 24.87 -11.37 -4.96
N ALA A 323 24.56 -12.31 -4.06
CA ALA A 323 24.74 -13.74 -4.31
C ALA A 323 23.89 -14.22 -5.49
N TRP A 324 22.63 -13.79 -5.55
CA TRP A 324 21.72 -14.10 -6.67
C TRP A 324 22.24 -13.55 -8.01
N ARG A 325 22.74 -12.30 -8.04
CA ARG A 325 23.35 -11.72 -9.26
C ARG A 325 24.65 -12.41 -9.67
N ALA A 326 25.47 -12.84 -8.70
CA ALA A 326 26.72 -13.56 -8.96
C ALA A 326 26.47 -14.99 -9.49
N GLN A 327 25.35 -15.61 -9.12
CA GLN A 327 24.96 -16.96 -9.53
C GLN A 327 23.96 -16.97 -10.69
N ARG A 328 23.92 -15.92 -11.53
CA ARG A 328 22.93 -15.77 -12.62
C ARG A 328 22.96 -16.89 -13.67
N SER A 329 24.02 -17.69 -13.73
CA SER A 329 24.11 -18.91 -14.56
C SER A 329 23.40 -20.13 -13.96
N SER A 330 23.05 -20.08 -12.67
CA SER A 330 22.27 -21.09 -11.96
C SER A 330 20.80 -20.67 -11.91
N SER A 331 19.88 -21.57 -12.22
CA SER A 331 18.42 -21.35 -12.25
C SER A 331 17.77 -21.10 -10.88
N ARG A 332 18.55 -20.70 -9.86
CA ARG A 332 18.06 -20.53 -8.49
C ARG A 332 17.25 -19.25 -8.33
N SER A 333 16.05 -19.39 -7.77
CA SER A 333 15.19 -18.24 -7.45
C SER A 333 15.73 -17.45 -6.25
N LEU A 334 15.37 -16.17 -6.15
CA LEU A 334 15.74 -15.32 -5.02
C LEU A 334 15.28 -15.93 -3.68
N ASP A 335 14.10 -16.54 -3.66
CA ASP A 335 13.50 -17.19 -2.49
C ASP A 335 14.38 -18.34 -1.96
N GLN A 336 14.98 -19.13 -2.86
CA GLN A 336 15.93 -20.20 -2.47
C GLN A 336 17.20 -19.63 -1.85
N VAL A 337 17.72 -18.52 -2.39
CA VAL A 337 18.91 -17.85 -1.83
C VAL A 337 18.59 -17.28 -0.44
N MET A 338 17.44 -16.63 -0.29
CA MET A 338 16.98 -16.09 1.00
C MET A 338 16.78 -17.19 2.05
N ALA A 339 16.18 -18.33 1.65
CA ALA A 339 16.03 -19.49 2.51
C ALA A 339 17.39 -20.03 2.98
N SER A 340 18.36 -20.19 2.07
CA SER A 340 19.70 -20.70 2.39
C SER A 340 20.52 -19.81 3.33
N ARG A 341 20.19 -18.51 3.39
CA ARG A 341 20.89 -17.51 4.22
C ARG A 341 20.18 -17.24 5.56
N GLY A 342 19.16 -18.02 5.89
CA GLY A 342 18.46 -17.94 7.17
C GLY A 342 17.49 -16.77 7.31
N ILE A 343 17.05 -16.14 6.20
CA ILE A 343 16.10 -15.00 6.24
C ILE A 343 14.78 -15.39 6.93
N ARG A 344 14.30 -16.62 6.73
CA ARG A 344 13.09 -17.13 7.38
C ARG A 344 13.12 -16.95 8.90
N HIS A 345 14.19 -17.40 9.55
CA HIS A 345 14.31 -17.33 11.02
C HIS A 345 14.43 -15.89 11.49
N PHE A 346 15.19 -15.06 10.76
CA PHE A 346 15.25 -13.63 11.02
C PHE A 346 13.86 -13.00 10.97
N CYS A 347 13.06 -13.31 9.95
CA CYS A 347 11.70 -12.81 9.79
C CYS A 347 10.77 -13.26 10.94
N LEU A 348 10.79 -14.54 11.33
CA LEU A 348 9.94 -15.05 12.42
C LEU A 348 10.24 -14.41 13.79
N ILE A 349 11.51 -14.12 14.07
CA ILE A 349 11.90 -13.41 15.30
C ILE A 349 11.50 -11.93 15.19
N SER A 350 11.78 -11.31 14.04
CA SER A 350 11.49 -9.90 13.78
C SER A 350 10.00 -9.59 13.82
N GLU A 351 9.15 -10.49 13.31
CA GLU A 351 7.70 -10.39 13.36
C GLU A 351 7.20 -10.08 14.78
N ARG A 352 7.67 -10.83 15.78
CA ARG A 352 7.30 -10.61 17.18
C ARG A 352 7.78 -9.26 17.71
N LEU A 353 8.97 -8.82 17.32
CA LEU A 353 9.52 -7.53 17.74
C LEU A 353 8.73 -6.37 17.13
N VAL A 354 8.42 -6.44 15.83
CA VAL A 354 7.61 -5.41 15.16
C VAL A 354 6.19 -5.37 15.70
N PHE A 355 5.62 -6.52 16.10
CA PHE A 355 4.33 -6.53 16.79
C PHE A 355 4.35 -5.75 18.10
N PHE A 356 5.43 -5.84 18.89
CA PHE A 356 5.59 -5.01 20.09
C PHE A 356 5.73 -3.52 19.75
N SER A 357 6.42 -3.17 18.65
CA SER A 357 6.48 -1.78 18.18
C SER A 357 5.10 -1.23 17.81
N LEU A 358 4.30 -2.00 17.04
CA LEU A 358 2.90 -1.69 16.73
C LEU A 358 2.05 -1.44 17.97
N LEU A 359 2.14 -2.35 18.93
CA LEU A 359 1.40 -2.21 20.18
C LEU A 359 1.86 -0.97 20.96
N SER A 360 3.16 -0.70 20.99
CA SER A 360 3.70 0.49 21.65
C SER A 360 3.22 1.79 21.01
N THR A 361 3.10 1.85 19.68
CA THR A 361 2.55 2.99 18.94
C THR A 361 1.07 3.19 19.23
N GLY A 362 0.28 2.11 19.26
CA GLY A 362 -1.12 2.16 19.66
C GLY A 362 -1.31 2.69 21.09
N ILE A 363 -0.50 2.20 22.04
CA ILE A 363 -0.54 2.65 23.45
C ILE A 363 -0.13 4.12 23.56
N LEU A 364 1.00 4.51 22.96
CA LEU A 364 1.48 5.90 23.01
C LEU A 364 0.49 6.86 22.34
N GLY A 365 -0.12 6.45 21.22
CA GLY A 365 -1.17 7.19 20.54
C GLY A 365 -2.43 7.37 21.38
N ALA A 366 -2.85 6.32 22.11
CA ALA A 366 -4.00 6.38 23.01
C ALA A 366 -3.74 7.27 24.24
N VAL A 367 -2.56 7.15 24.86
CA VAL A 367 -2.17 7.97 26.02
C VAL A 367 -1.97 9.43 25.63
N SER A 368 -1.42 9.67 24.44
CA SER A 368 -1.14 11.02 23.93
C SER A 368 -2.27 11.57 23.06
N TRP A 369 -3.49 11.04 23.18
CA TRP A 369 -4.60 11.40 22.29
C TRP A 369 -4.88 12.92 22.31
N GLN A 370 -4.87 13.51 21.13
CA GLN A 370 -5.08 14.95 20.89
C GLN A 370 -6.13 15.15 19.80
N PRO A 371 -7.43 15.23 20.16
CA PRO A 371 -8.50 15.35 19.16
C PRO A 371 -8.53 16.70 18.44
N SER A 372 -7.89 17.74 18.98
CA SER A 372 -7.80 19.08 18.38
C SER A 372 -6.55 19.28 17.51
N ASN A 373 -5.60 18.34 17.51
CA ASN A 373 -4.33 18.48 16.80
C ASN A 373 -4.30 17.61 15.54
N GLY A 374 -4.65 18.21 14.39
CA GLY A 374 -4.66 17.53 13.10
C GLY A 374 -3.29 16.98 12.69
N LEU A 375 -2.17 17.61 13.08
CA LEU A 375 -0.84 17.09 12.79
C LEU A 375 -0.57 15.78 13.51
N PHE A 376 -0.91 15.69 14.81
CA PHE A 376 -0.80 14.46 15.59
C PHE A 376 -1.62 13.33 14.98
N LEU A 377 -2.89 13.61 14.64
CA LEU A 377 -3.78 12.63 14.02
C LEU A 377 -3.24 12.15 12.65
N SER A 378 -2.73 13.08 11.82
CA SER A 378 -2.12 12.70 10.54
C SER A 378 -0.88 11.82 10.73
N ALA A 379 0.00 12.17 11.67
CA ALA A 379 1.23 11.41 11.93
C ALA A 379 0.90 9.99 12.44
N LEU A 380 -0.07 9.85 13.35
CA LEU A 380 -0.55 8.54 13.81
C LEU A 380 -1.09 7.69 12.66
N LEU A 381 -1.90 8.29 11.77
CA LEU A 381 -2.45 7.62 10.60
C LEU A 381 -1.40 7.25 9.55
N VAL A 382 -0.24 7.91 9.52
CA VAL A 382 0.89 7.51 8.66
C VAL A 382 1.67 6.35 9.29
N VAL A 383 1.97 6.44 10.58
CA VAL A 383 2.84 5.47 11.26
C VAL A 383 2.18 4.09 11.33
N LEU A 384 0.88 3.99 11.64
CA LEU A 384 0.18 2.72 11.78
C LEU A 384 0.25 1.81 10.53
N PRO A 385 -0.06 2.29 9.30
CA PRO A 385 0.14 1.50 8.08
C PRO A 385 1.60 1.17 7.78
N LEU A 386 2.57 2.04 8.11
CA LEU A 386 3.99 1.77 7.85
C LEU A 386 4.54 0.65 8.73
N GLU A 387 4.18 0.64 10.02
CA GLU A 387 4.54 -0.44 10.92
C GLU A 387 3.81 -1.74 10.57
N SER A 388 2.52 -1.65 10.19
CA SER A 388 1.76 -2.78 9.65
C SER A 388 2.41 -3.40 8.41
N LEU A 389 2.88 -2.58 7.48
CA LEU A 389 3.61 -3.04 6.30
C LEU A 389 4.88 -3.80 6.69
N THR A 390 5.62 -3.28 7.66
CA THR A 390 6.84 -3.93 8.14
C THR A 390 6.53 -5.28 8.81
N HIS A 391 5.46 -5.32 9.62
CA HIS A 391 4.98 -6.56 10.22
C HIS A 391 4.54 -7.58 9.14
N GLY A 392 3.73 -7.14 8.18
CA GLY A 392 3.26 -7.97 7.06
C GLY A 392 4.41 -8.55 6.24
N LEU A 393 5.45 -7.76 5.96
CA LEU A 393 6.65 -8.21 5.27
C LEU A 393 7.34 -9.36 6.01
N PHE A 394 7.54 -9.23 7.33
CA PHE A 394 8.18 -10.29 8.12
C PHE A 394 7.31 -11.52 8.28
N HIS A 395 6.00 -11.35 8.50
CA HIS A 395 5.05 -12.44 8.61
C HIS A 395 4.99 -13.27 7.32
N GLU A 396 4.85 -12.62 6.16
CA GLU A 396 4.74 -13.31 4.86
C GLU A 396 6.05 -13.98 4.45
N LEU A 397 7.20 -13.31 4.62
CA LEU A 397 8.49 -13.93 4.31
C LEU A 397 8.83 -15.06 5.29
N GLY A 398 8.49 -14.93 6.56
CA GLY A 398 8.70 -15.96 7.58
C GLY A 398 7.88 -17.22 7.32
N SER A 399 6.67 -17.07 6.79
CA SER A 399 5.78 -18.19 6.45
C SER A 399 6.09 -18.83 5.09
N CYS A 400 6.51 -18.05 4.09
CA CYS A 400 6.71 -18.54 2.72
C CYS A 400 8.10 -19.12 2.44
N LEU A 401 9.14 -18.67 3.15
CA LEU A 401 10.50 -19.18 2.92
C LEU A 401 10.65 -20.60 3.49
N GLY A 402 11.13 -21.53 2.66
CA GLY A 402 11.44 -22.90 3.07
C GLY A 402 12.51 -22.94 4.19
N GLY A 403 12.41 -23.94 5.08
CA GLY A 403 13.38 -24.16 6.16
C GLY A 403 14.39 -25.22 5.76
N THR A 404 15.67 -24.85 5.66
CA THR A 404 16.75 -25.84 5.71
C THR A 404 17.43 -25.76 7.07
N SER A 405 17.81 -26.90 7.63
CA SER A 405 18.49 -27.05 8.92
C SER A 405 19.82 -26.29 9.02
N VAL A 406 20.37 -25.84 7.88
CA VAL A 406 21.59 -25.01 7.78
C VAL A 406 21.35 -23.56 8.26
N GLY A 407 20.10 -23.07 8.26
CA GLY A 407 19.77 -21.73 8.74
C GLY A 407 20.08 -21.50 10.22
N TYR A 408 20.11 -22.56 11.04
CA TYR A 408 20.45 -22.48 12.46
C TYR A 408 21.92 -22.11 12.72
N ALA A 409 22.84 -22.42 11.80
CA ALA A 409 24.27 -22.14 11.97
C ALA A 409 24.67 -20.70 11.61
N LEU A 410 23.85 -19.98 10.84
CA LEU A 410 24.17 -18.66 10.26
C LEU A 410 23.58 -17.45 11.03
N VAL A 411 22.79 -17.70 12.07
CA VAL A 411 22.22 -16.67 12.97
C VAL A 411 23.19 -16.33 14.11
N ILE A 412 24.28 -17.09 14.27
CA ILE A 412 25.37 -16.75 15.19
C ILE A 412 26.14 -15.55 14.60
N PRO A 413 26.44 -14.49 15.37
CA PRO A 413 27.24 -13.38 14.89
C PRO A 413 28.63 -13.89 14.48
N THR A 414 28.96 -13.82 13.19
CA THR A 414 30.32 -14.02 12.68
C THR A 414 31.21 -12.79 12.96
N ALA A 415 31.04 -12.18 14.13
CA ALA A 415 31.79 -11.00 14.57
C ALA A 415 33.01 -11.35 15.47
N TYR A 416 33.32 -12.64 15.61
CA TYR A 416 34.54 -13.11 16.28
C TYR A 416 35.41 -13.92 15.34
N THR A 417 35.99 -13.24 14.35
CA THR A 417 37.27 -13.66 13.77
C THR A 417 38.07 -12.40 13.53
N SER A 418 38.66 -11.89 14.61
CA SER A 418 39.85 -11.06 14.56
C SER A 418 41.07 -11.97 14.35
N ASP A 419 41.96 -11.51 13.49
CA ASP A 419 43.18 -12.17 13.00
C ASP A 419 44.00 -12.92 14.07
N ALA A 420 44.41 -14.16 13.73
CA ALA A 420 45.60 -14.83 14.25
C ALA A 420 46.02 -15.97 13.30
N ASP A 421 46.93 -15.63 12.39
CA ASP A 421 48.09 -16.39 11.92
C ASP A 421 47.99 -17.89 11.49
N SER A 422 48.19 -18.07 10.18
CA SER A 422 49.12 -19.00 9.51
C SER A 422 49.18 -20.49 9.91
N TYR A 423 48.71 -21.40 9.03
CA TYR A 423 49.54 -22.21 8.11
C TYR A 423 48.70 -23.31 7.42
N SER A 424 49.04 -23.58 6.16
CA SER A 424 48.74 -24.78 5.34
C SER A 424 47.30 -25.05 4.89
N THR A 425 47.11 -24.96 3.57
CA THR A 425 46.02 -25.58 2.79
C THR A 425 46.01 -27.10 2.96
N PRO A 426 44.85 -27.76 2.84
CA PRO A 426 44.55 -28.37 1.54
C PRO A 426 43.08 -28.29 1.08
N ALA A 427 42.95 -28.18 -0.24
CA ALA A 427 41.89 -28.65 -1.14
C ALA A 427 40.46 -28.92 -0.59
N CYS A 428 39.50 -28.11 -1.04
CA CYS A 428 38.08 -28.48 -1.07
C CYS A 428 37.85 -29.63 -2.07
N GLN A 429 37.49 -30.83 -1.57
CA GLN A 429 36.79 -31.84 -2.37
C GLN A 429 35.28 -31.57 -2.36
N PRO A 430 34.56 -31.84 -3.46
CA PRO A 430 33.10 -31.77 -3.48
C PRO A 430 32.50 -32.98 -2.74
N ILE A 431 31.61 -32.71 -1.78
CA ILE A 431 30.82 -33.74 -1.10
C ILE A 431 29.84 -34.34 -2.10
N ASN A 432 30.08 -35.61 -2.47
CA ASN A 432 29.25 -36.40 -3.35
C ASN A 432 28.07 -36.99 -2.54
N PHE A 433 26.84 -36.56 -2.84
CA PHE A 433 25.61 -37.12 -2.26
C PHE A 433 25.31 -38.46 -2.94
N SER A 434 25.90 -39.53 -2.44
CA SER A 434 25.50 -40.89 -2.80
C SER A 434 26.00 -41.88 -1.75
N LEU A 435 25.27 -41.97 -0.62
CA LEU A 435 25.05 -43.19 0.18
C LEU A 435 24.37 -42.81 1.50
N ILE A 436 23.04 -42.78 1.53
CA ILE A 436 22.29 -43.11 2.75
C ILE A 436 21.19 -44.07 2.34
N HIS A 437 21.54 -45.36 2.35
CA HIS A 437 20.59 -46.47 2.27
C HIS A 437 19.92 -46.57 3.65
N LEU A 438 18.76 -45.92 3.83
CA LEU A 438 17.98 -46.03 5.04
C LEU A 438 17.15 -47.32 4.98
N ARG A 439 17.67 -48.35 5.64
CA ARG A 439 17.05 -49.66 5.85
C ARG A 439 15.88 -49.48 6.85
N LEU A 440 14.66 -49.34 6.35
CA LEU A 440 13.44 -49.37 7.15
C LEU A 440 13.19 -50.81 7.63
N HIS A 441 13.31 -51.02 8.93
CA HIS A 441 12.92 -52.25 9.64
C HIS A 441 11.52 -52.03 10.23
N ALA A 442 10.52 -52.80 9.80
CA ALA A 442 9.21 -52.95 10.42
C ALA A 442 8.59 -54.30 9.93
N PRO A 443 7.63 -54.93 10.65
CA PRO A 443 7.84 -56.22 11.30
C PRO A 443 7.14 -57.41 10.62
N HIS A 444 7.59 -58.61 11.01
CA HIS A 444 6.90 -59.88 10.80
C HIS A 444 5.50 -59.87 11.41
N LEU A 445 4.47 -60.08 10.59
CA LEU A 445 3.22 -60.74 10.98
C LEU A 445 2.60 -61.37 9.75
N SER A 446 2.74 -62.68 9.68
CA SER A 446 2.15 -63.60 8.71
C SER A 446 0.67 -63.82 9.02
N LEU A 447 -0.23 -63.61 8.05
CA LEU A 447 -1.46 -64.39 7.98
C LEU A 447 -2.02 -64.45 6.55
N SER A 448 -1.90 -65.65 6.00
CA SER A 448 -2.67 -66.33 4.94
C SER A 448 -3.96 -65.68 4.44
N ARG A 449 -4.06 -65.56 3.10
CA ARG A 449 -5.33 -65.66 2.34
C ARG A 449 -5.97 -67.04 2.57
N PRO A 450 -7.30 -67.16 2.45
CA PRO A 450 -7.82 -67.74 1.20
C PRO A 450 -9.11 -67.10 0.66
N CYS A 451 -9.36 -67.42 -0.60
CA CYS A 451 -10.58 -67.36 -1.42
C CYS A 451 -11.92 -67.22 -0.68
N PHE A 452 -12.70 -66.18 -0.98
CA PHE A 452 -13.74 -66.11 -2.02
C PHE A 452 -14.13 -64.64 -2.24
#